data_AF-A0A5C5WX16-F1
#
_entry.id   AF-A0A5C5WX16-F1
#
_cell.length_a   1.000
_cell.length_b   1.000
_cell.length_c   1.000
_cell.angle_alpha   90.00
_cell.angle_beta   90.00
_cell.angle_gamma   90.00
#
_symmetry.space_group_name_H-M   'P 1'
#
loop_
_entity.id
_entity.type
_entity.pdbx_description
1 polymer ?
#
loop_
_entity_poly.entity_id
_entity_poly.type
_entity_poly.pdbx_seq_one_letter_code
_entity_poly.pdbx_strand_id
1 'polypeptide(L)'
;MNRNRTLLAASLSLVLLTVVFSARGESAPQNAAPIHQELFDGKIVTVYMNDPVKGSGQVMQEVRLEKIGDRWMLLGTAVSTGQEGEWDDGLITGFSWEAVTAFYVFTQEQFDEKMEAARS
;
A
#
# COMPACT_ATOMS: atom_id res chain seq x y z
N MET A 1 4.63 48.39 -66.53
CA MET A 1 5.89 49.07 -66.10
C MET A 1 5.97 48.93 -64.58
N ASN A 2 6.57 47.86 -64.06
CA ASN A 2 8.01 47.63 -63.82
C ASN A 2 8.61 48.48 -62.69
N ARG A 3 8.87 47.83 -61.54
CA ARG A 3 10.18 47.69 -60.85
C ARG A 3 9.96 46.94 -59.53
N ASN A 4 10.09 45.62 -59.47
CA ASN A 4 11.31 44.80 -59.26
C ASN A 4 12.11 45.07 -57.97
N ARG A 5 12.14 44.00 -57.15
CA ARG A 5 13.25 43.44 -56.32
C ARG A 5 13.51 44.19 -55.00
N THR A 6 13.74 43.55 -53.84
CA THR A 6 14.70 42.44 -53.60
C THR A 6 14.49 41.81 -52.20
N LEU A 7 14.29 40.49 -52.17
CA LEU A 7 14.83 39.39 -51.33
C LEU A 7 15.17 39.52 -49.81
N LEU A 8 14.77 38.46 -49.06
CA LEU A 8 15.54 37.54 -48.17
C LEU A 8 14.59 37.00 -47.07
N ALA A 9 14.05 35.77 -47.16
CA ALA A 9 14.62 34.47 -46.77
C ALA A 9 14.94 34.32 -45.27
N ALA A 10 14.06 33.61 -44.53
CA ALA A 10 14.37 32.76 -43.36
C ALA A 10 13.07 32.06 -42.91
N SER A 11 12.78 30.82 -43.33
CA SER A 11 13.07 29.58 -42.59
C SER A 11 12.75 29.65 -41.08
N LEU A 12 11.68 28.98 -40.63
CA LEU A 12 11.76 27.76 -39.78
C LEU A 12 10.39 27.41 -39.17
N SER A 13 10.07 26.11 -39.26
CA SER A 13 9.39 25.31 -38.24
C SER A 13 7.91 25.56 -37.95
N LEU A 14 7.11 24.79 -38.69
CA LEU A 14 5.92 24.10 -38.20
C LEU A 14 6.23 23.44 -36.84
N VAL A 15 5.55 23.88 -35.78
CA VAL A 15 5.30 23.03 -34.60
C VAL A 15 3.80 23.07 -34.38
N LEU A 16 3.08 22.16 -35.05
CA LEU A 16 1.76 21.77 -34.56
C LEU A 16 2.00 21.08 -33.21
N LEU A 17 1.64 21.77 -32.13
CA LEU A 17 1.61 21.19 -30.80
C LEU A 17 0.40 20.25 -30.72
N THR A 18 0.52 19.06 -31.32
CA THR A 18 -0.42 17.97 -31.08
C THR A 18 -0.12 17.44 -29.69
N VAL A 19 -0.87 17.93 -28.69
CA VAL A 19 -0.94 17.25 -27.40
C VAL A 19 -1.67 15.94 -27.65
N VAL A 20 -0.91 14.90 -27.95
CA VAL A 20 -1.38 13.53 -27.76
C VAL A 20 -1.49 13.39 -26.25
N PHE A 21 -2.67 13.66 -25.70
CA PHE A 21 -3.05 13.04 -24.44
C PHE A 21 -3.04 11.55 -24.75
N SER A 22 -1.91 10.91 -24.50
CA SER A 22 -1.85 9.49 -24.30
C SER A 22 -2.81 9.21 -23.15
N ALA A 23 -4.03 8.85 -23.51
CA ALA A 23 -4.92 8.07 -22.68
C ALA A 23 -4.22 6.73 -22.44
N ARG A 24 -3.18 6.76 -21.61
CA ARG A 24 -2.69 5.59 -20.91
C ARG A 24 -3.32 5.62 -19.53
N GLY A 25 -4.65 5.60 -19.54
CA GLY A 25 -5.38 4.87 -18.53
C GLY A 25 -5.05 3.40 -18.74
N GLU A 26 -3.83 2.98 -18.38
CA GLU A 26 -3.68 1.68 -17.79
C GLU A 26 -4.44 1.78 -16.48
N SER A 27 -5.75 1.52 -16.56
CA SER A 27 -6.50 1.04 -15.41
C SER A 27 -5.73 -0.19 -14.96
N ALA A 28 -4.78 0.00 -14.03
CA ALA A 28 -4.23 -1.10 -13.25
C ALA A 28 -5.42 -1.98 -12.88
N PRO A 29 -5.36 -3.30 -13.11
CA PRO A 29 -6.52 -4.17 -12.93
C PRO A 29 -7.09 -3.87 -11.55
N GLN A 30 -8.27 -3.26 -11.52
CA GLN A 30 -8.85 -2.61 -10.34
C GLN A 30 -9.32 -3.63 -9.28
N ASN A 31 -8.80 -4.86 -9.40
CA ASN A 31 -9.23 -6.08 -8.74
C ASN A 31 -8.05 -7.01 -8.40
N ALA A 32 -6.80 -6.61 -8.69
CA ALA A 32 -5.65 -7.38 -8.21
C ALA A 32 -5.53 -7.20 -6.68
N ALA A 33 -5.15 -8.27 -5.99
CA ALA A 33 -4.79 -8.19 -4.59
C ALA A 33 -3.62 -7.20 -4.42
N PRO A 34 -3.65 -6.31 -3.43
CA PRO A 34 -2.56 -5.36 -3.21
C PRO A 34 -1.24 -6.01 -2.80
N ILE A 35 -1.29 -7.26 -2.32
CA ILE A 35 -0.13 -8.01 -1.86
C ILE A 35 -0.39 -9.52 -2.01
N HIS A 36 0.67 -10.32 -2.12
CA HIS A 36 0.58 -11.77 -2.18
C HIS A 36 0.31 -12.38 -0.80
N GLN A 37 -0.71 -13.23 -0.70
CA GLN A 37 -1.11 -13.91 0.53
C GLN A 37 0.02 -14.72 1.17
N GLU A 38 0.88 -15.35 0.35
CA GLU A 38 1.99 -16.20 0.78
C GLU A 38 2.98 -15.51 1.73
N LEU A 39 2.99 -14.17 1.75
CA LEU A 39 3.79 -13.40 2.70
C LEU A 39 3.32 -13.55 4.14
N PHE A 40 2.07 -13.97 4.38
CA PHE A 40 1.47 -14.05 5.71
C PHE A 40 1.36 -15.48 6.26
N ASP A 41 1.52 -16.49 5.40
CA ASP A 41 1.23 -17.87 5.77
C ASP A 41 2.19 -18.38 6.87
N GLY A 42 1.61 -18.74 8.02
CA GLY A 42 2.35 -19.19 9.20
C GLY A 42 3.21 -18.11 9.85
N LYS A 43 2.90 -16.82 9.63
CA LYS A 43 3.63 -15.67 10.17
C LYS A 43 2.84 -14.91 11.22
N ILE A 44 3.57 -14.17 12.05
CA ILE A 44 3.03 -13.11 12.90
C ILE A 44 3.21 -11.79 12.15
N VAL A 45 2.15 -10.99 12.11
CA VAL A 45 2.14 -9.70 11.41
C VAL A 45 1.86 -8.59 12.40
N THR A 46 2.73 -7.58 12.43
CA THR A 46 2.45 -6.32 13.12
C THR A 46 1.97 -5.30 12.10
N VAL A 47 0.77 -4.75 12.30
CA VAL A 47 0.09 -3.82 11.40
C VAL A 47 0.02 -2.44 12.05
N TYR A 48 0.50 -1.42 11.36
CA TYR A 48 0.41 -0.03 11.76
C TYR A 48 -0.56 0.72 10.86
N MET A 49 -1.45 1.50 11.47
CA MET A 49 -2.44 2.31 10.78
C MET A 49 -2.26 3.78 11.19
N ASN A 50 -2.64 4.69 10.31
CA ASN A 50 -2.82 6.11 10.67
C ASN A 50 -4.17 6.29 11.40
N ASP A 51 -4.33 5.64 12.55
CA ASP A 51 -5.50 5.82 13.42
C ASP A 51 -5.10 6.70 14.63
N PRO A 52 -5.68 7.90 14.79
CA PRO A 52 -5.39 8.78 15.92
C PRO A 52 -5.84 8.21 17.27
N VAL A 53 -6.64 7.14 17.29
CA VAL A 53 -7.15 6.47 18.49
C VAL A 53 -6.29 5.27 18.87
N LYS A 54 -5.81 4.49 17.88
CA LYS A 54 -4.99 3.30 18.09
C LYS A 54 -3.52 3.60 17.77
N GLY A 55 -2.85 4.27 18.70
CA GLY A 55 -1.43 4.66 18.57
C GLY A 55 -0.41 3.50 18.63
N SER A 56 -0.85 2.26 18.89
CA SER A 56 0.00 1.07 18.93
C SER A 56 -0.32 0.16 17.75
N GLY A 57 0.74 -0.36 17.09
CA GLY A 57 0.57 -1.36 16.04
C GLY A 57 -0.16 -2.60 16.57
N GLN A 58 -1.05 -3.16 15.77
CA GLN A 58 -1.78 -4.38 16.10
C GLN A 58 -0.93 -5.61 15.73
N VAL A 59 -0.75 -6.55 16.64
CA VAL A 59 -0.14 -7.84 16.33
C VAL A 59 -1.22 -8.87 16.01
N MET A 60 -1.03 -9.61 14.92
CA MET A 60 -1.99 -10.57 14.38
C MET A 60 -1.30 -11.86 13.93
N GLN A 61 -2.02 -12.98 13.99
CA GLN A 61 -1.66 -14.26 13.40
C GLN A 61 -2.74 -14.75 12.44
N GLU A 62 -2.47 -15.82 11.69
CA GLU A 62 -3.41 -16.42 10.73
C GLU A 62 -3.94 -15.38 9.72
N VAL A 63 -3.05 -14.47 9.32
CA VAL A 63 -3.42 -13.29 8.55
C VAL A 63 -3.77 -13.69 7.12
N ARG A 64 -4.91 -13.18 6.65
CA ARG A 64 -5.37 -13.38 5.28
C ARG A 64 -5.86 -12.09 4.64
N LEU A 65 -5.68 -12.02 3.33
CA LEU A 65 -6.20 -10.95 2.50
C LEU A 65 -7.52 -11.39 1.85
N GLU A 66 -8.59 -10.66 2.11
CA GLU A 66 -9.93 -11.02 1.65
C GLU A 66 -10.60 -9.82 0.97
N LYS A 67 -11.28 -10.05 -0.16
CA LYS A 67 -12.05 -8.99 -0.82
C LYS A 67 -13.47 -8.97 -0.26
N ILE A 68 -13.84 -7.90 0.44
CA ILE A 68 -15.19 -7.69 0.98
C ILE A 68 -15.82 -6.51 0.24
N GLY A 69 -16.77 -6.82 -0.65
CA GLY A 69 -17.31 -5.84 -1.60
C GLY A 69 -16.23 -5.36 -2.57
N ASP A 70 -16.01 -4.05 -2.61
CA ASP A 70 -14.98 -3.41 -3.45
C ASP A 70 -13.69 -3.10 -2.72
N ARG A 71 -13.52 -3.60 -1.49
CA ARG A 71 -12.36 -3.31 -0.65
C ARG A 71 -11.58 -4.57 -0.32
N TRP A 72 -10.27 -4.43 -0.31
CA TRP A 72 -9.39 -5.46 0.23
C TRP A 72 -9.24 -5.26 1.73
N MET A 73 -9.41 -6.35 2.47
CA MET A 73 -9.36 -6.38 3.92
C MET A 73 -8.21 -7.28 4.34
N LEU A 74 -7.38 -6.78 5.27
CA LEU A 74 -6.40 -7.58 5.99
C LEU A 74 -7.06 -8.09 7.27
N LEU A 75 -7.33 -9.39 7.33
CA LEU A 75 -8.00 -10.06 8.44
C LEU A 75 -7.02 -10.97 9.17
N GLY A 76 -7.25 -11.21 10.45
CA GLY A 76 -6.45 -12.16 11.24
C GLY A 76 -6.87 -12.16 12.70
N THR A 77 -6.22 -13.00 13.48
CA THR A 77 -6.49 -13.18 14.91
C THR A 77 -5.52 -12.32 15.70
N ALA A 78 -6.01 -11.38 16.51
CA ALA A 78 -5.16 -10.53 17.34
C ALA A 78 -4.40 -11.38 18.38
N VAL A 79 -3.16 -10.98 18.65
CA VAL A 79 -2.26 -11.63 19.61
C VAL A 79 -1.85 -10.61 20.65
N SER A 80 -1.99 -10.95 21.93
CA SER A 80 -1.48 -10.10 23.00
C SER A 80 0.05 -10.04 22.99
N THR A 81 0.59 -8.83 23.02
CA THR A 81 2.01 -8.54 23.24
C THR A 81 2.35 -8.45 24.74
N GLY A 82 1.34 -8.47 25.61
CA GLY A 82 1.48 -8.30 27.05
C GLY A 82 1.50 -6.83 27.48
N GLN A 83 1.10 -5.91 26.60
CA GLN A 83 0.90 -4.51 26.97
C GLN A 83 -0.38 -4.35 27.80
N GLU A 84 -0.31 -3.50 28.83
CA GLU A 84 -1.45 -3.20 29.69
C GLU A 84 -2.57 -2.55 28.86
N GLY A 85 -3.76 -3.15 28.87
CA GLY A 85 -4.91 -2.65 28.12
C GLY A 85 -5.18 -3.36 26.78
N GLU A 86 -4.40 -4.38 26.41
CA GLU A 86 -4.77 -5.30 25.32
C GLU A 86 -5.85 -6.28 25.80
N TRP A 87 -7.06 -6.13 25.26
CA TRP A 87 -8.23 -6.98 25.57
C TRP A 87 -8.72 -7.78 24.36
N ASP A 88 -8.05 -7.63 23.23
CA ASP A 88 -8.45 -8.18 21.94
C ASP A 88 -7.76 -9.51 21.59
N ASP A 89 -7.00 -10.09 22.51
CA ASP A 89 -6.34 -11.39 22.33
C ASP A 89 -7.33 -12.48 21.89
N GLY A 90 -7.01 -13.17 20.80
CA GLY A 90 -7.85 -14.21 20.22
C GLY A 90 -9.07 -13.70 19.44
N LEU A 91 -9.30 -12.38 19.35
CA LEU A 91 -10.37 -11.83 18.53
C LEU A 91 -9.97 -11.75 17.06
N ILE A 92 -10.91 -12.03 16.16
CA ILE A 92 -10.73 -11.73 14.75
C ILE A 92 -10.81 -10.22 14.57
N THR A 93 -9.74 -9.63 14.07
CA THR A 93 -9.65 -8.22 13.71
C THR A 93 -9.45 -8.08 12.21
N GLY A 94 -9.85 -6.93 11.68
CA GLY A 94 -9.87 -6.67 10.25
C GLY A 94 -9.69 -5.20 9.92
N PHE A 95 -8.80 -4.91 8.99
CA PHE A 95 -8.46 -3.56 8.56
C PHE A 95 -8.61 -3.43 7.06
N SER A 96 -9.14 -2.28 6.60
CA SER A 96 -9.07 -1.93 5.18
C SER A 96 -7.60 -1.85 4.79
N TRP A 97 -7.21 -2.46 3.68
CA TRP A 97 -5.83 -2.40 3.20
C TRP A 97 -5.35 -0.95 3.02
N GLU A 98 -6.25 -0.08 2.56
CA GLU A 98 -6.00 1.35 2.36
C GLU A 98 -5.73 2.12 3.66
N ALA A 99 -6.12 1.56 4.82
CA ALA A 99 -5.83 2.13 6.13
C ALA A 99 -4.49 1.66 6.72
N VAL A 100 -3.87 0.62 6.13
CA VAL A 100 -2.58 0.09 6.58
C VAL A 100 -1.47 1.01 6.08
N THR A 101 -0.75 1.64 7.03
CA THR A 101 0.39 2.52 6.74
C THR A 101 1.69 1.71 6.61
N ALA A 102 1.87 0.71 7.46
CA ALA A 102 3.02 -0.18 7.43
C ALA A 102 2.65 -1.54 8.01
N PHE A 103 3.36 -2.59 7.60
CA PHE A 103 3.28 -3.89 8.23
C PHE A 103 4.67 -4.53 8.28
N TYR A 104 4.86 -5.40 9.28
CA TYR A 104 6.06 -6.21 9.42
C TYR A 104 5.64 -7.66 9.60
N VAL A 105 6.36 -8.56 8.95
CA VAL A 105 6.09 -10.00 8.96
C VAL A 105 7.24 -10.70 9.65
N PHE A 106 6.91 -11.55 10.62
CA PHE A 106 7.86 -12.31 11.42
C PHE A 106 7.53 -13.80 11.39
N THR A 107 8.56 -14.63 11.44
CA THR A 107 8.40 -15.98 11.99
C THR A 107 8.09 -15.91 13.48
N GLN A 108 7.57 -16.99 14.07
CA GLN A 108 7.39 -17.08 15.53
C GLN A 108 8.71 -16.79 16.27
N GLU A 109 9.81 -17.43 15.85
CA GLU A 109 11.14 -17.27 16.44
C GLU A 109 11.60 -15.80 16.42
N GLN A 110 11.50 -15.12 15.27
CA GLN A 110 11.87 -13.70 15.15
C GLN A 110 10.98 -12.79 16.01
N PHE A 111 9.71 -13.13 16.16
CA PHE A 111 8.80 -12.37 17.00
C PHE A 111 9.17 -12.52 18.48
N ASP A 112 9.41 -13.76 18.92
CA ASP A 112 9.80 -14.08 20.30
C ASP A 112 11.12 -13.39 20.66
N GLU A 113 12.13 -13.44 19.79
CA GLU A 113 13.40 -12.71 19.97
C GLU A 113 13.19 -11.20 20.16
N LYS A 114 12.30 -10.59 19.35
CA LYS A 114 12.00 -9.16 19.47
C LYS A 114 11.27 -8.83 20.77
N MET A 115 10.35 -9.69 21.19
CA MET A 115 9.59 -9.49 22.43
C MET A 115 10.47 -9.67 23.66
N GLU A 116 11.43 -10.60 23.63
CA GLU A 116 12.44 -10.75 24.67
C GLU A 116 13.35 -9.52 24.76
N ALA A 117 13.88 -9.06 23.63
CA ALA A 117 14.73 -7.87 23.58
C ALA A 117 14.01 -6.58 24.03
N ALA A 118 12.69 -6.50 23.88
CA ALA A 118 11.90 -5.36 24.36
C ALA A 118 11.64 -5.39 25.88
N ARG A 119 11.82 -6.55 26.53
CA ARG A 119 11.59 -6.74 27.97
C ARG A 119 12.87 -6.64 28.81
N SER A 120 14.04 -6.77 28.19
CA SER A 120 15.38 -6.61 28.81
C SER A 120 15.81 -5.16 28.94
#